data_AF-A0A7S3XAP3-F1
#
_entry.id   AF-A0A7S3XAP3-F1
#
_cell.length_a   1.000
_cell.length_b   1.000
_cell.length_c   1.000
_cell.angle_alpha   90.00
_cell.angle_beta   90.00
_cell.angle_gamma   90.00
#
_symmetry.space_group_name_H-M   'P 1'
#
loop_
_entity.id
_entity.type
_entity.pdbx_description
1 polymer ?
#
loop_
_entity_poly.entity_id
_entity_poly.type
_entity_poly.pdbx_seq_one_letter_code
_entity_poly.pdbx_strand_id
1 'polypeptide(L)'
;SRKKFWKCCARDLTLGQVKEQYGKRVIILVTELDTGRERQLTPETDAELPLRIAVRMSMGVPGLIEPFRYGRHVYCDGGMCNDFPMNALPDDGHRLGLMVRPRDWYMYNFGSLHRLTRGVNTHAAEA
;
A
#
# COMPACT_ATOMS: atom_id res chain seq x y z
N SER A 1 1.53 -38.38 -13.33
CA SER A 1 2.15 -37.73 -12.17
C SER A 1 3.23 -36.76 -12.63
N ARG A 2 3.01 -35.45 -12.52
CA ARG A 2 4.07 -34.42 -12.57
C ARG A 2 3.67 -33.29 -11.63
N LYS A 3 4.06 -33.41 -10.36
CA LYS A 3 4.01 -32.28 -9.43
C LYS A 3 5.04 -31.25 -9.93
N LYS A 4 4.58 -30.17 -10.58
CA LYS A 4 5.40 -28.99 -10.86
C LYS A 4 5.72 -28.35 -9.51
N PHE A 5 6.79 -28.81 -8.90
CA PHE A 5 7.36 -28.21 -7.70
C PHE A 5 7.94 -26.85 -8.13
N TRP A 6 7.21 -25.78 -7.84
CA TRP A 6 7.65 -24.42 -8.13
C TRP A 6 8.92 -24.17 -7.32
N LYS A 7 10.06 -24.13 -8.01
CA LYS A 7 11.35 -23.75 -7.43
C LYS A 7 11.30 -22.24 -7.21
N CYS A 8 10.78 -21.78 -6.07
CA CYS A 8 10.66 -20.37 -5.68
C CYS A 8 12.02 -19.64 -5.46
N CYS A 9 13.13 -20.12 -6.02
CA CYS A 9 14.47 -19.64 -5.65
C CYS A 9 15.34 -19.13 -6.82
N ALA A 10 14.80 -18.84 -8.01
CA ALA A 10 15.67 -18.80 -9.21
C ALA A 10 15.80 -17.48 -9.98
N ARG A 11 15.17 -16.36 -9.60
CA ARG A 11 15.57 -15.05 -10.15
C ARG A 11 15.02 -13.88 -9.37
N ASP A 12 15.92 -12.93 -9.10
CA ASP A 12 15.61 -11.62 -8.55
C ASP A 12 14.96 -10.77 -9.64
N LEU A 13 13.66 -10.97 -9.85
CA LEU A 13 12.95 -10.23 -10.90
C LEU A 13 12.95 -8.74 -10.57
N THR A 14 13.36 -7.91 -11.52
CA THR A 14 13.25 -6.46 -11.41
C THR A 14 11.89 -5.98 -11.92
N LEU A 15 11.51 -4.73 -11.60
CA LEU A 15 10.26 -4.16 -12.11
C LEU A 15 10.21 -4.15 -13.65
N GLY A 16 11.34 -3.86 -14.30
CA GLY A 16 11.46 -3.89 -15.76
C GLY A 16 11.23 -5.30 -16.32
N GLN A 17 11.84 -6.31 -15.71
CA GLN A 17 11.67 -7.71 -16.13
C GLN A 17 10.22 -8.20 -15.96
N VAL A 18 9.49 -7.72 -14.95
CA VAL A 18 8.06 -8.05 -14.80
C VAL A 18 7.25 -7.50 -15.97
N LYS A 19 7.52 -6.25 -16.38
CA LYS A 19 6.85 -5.63 -17.53
C LYS A 19 7.17 -6.37 -18.83
N GLU A 20 8.43 -6.70 -19.06
CA GLU A 20 8.89 -7.42 -20.25
C GLU A 20 8.32 -8.84 -20.32
N GLN A 21 8.45 -9.61 -19.22
CA GLN A 21 8.12 -11.03 -19.21
C GLN A 21 6.60 -11.30 -19.17
N TYR A 22 5.83 -10.45 -18.48
CA TYR A 22 4.41 -10.68 -18.26
C TYR A 22 3.49 -9.66 -18.95
N GLY A 23 4.05 -8.62 -19.55
CA GLY A 23 3.26 -7.51 -20.13
C GLY A 23 2.46 -6.74 -19.08
N LYS A 24 2.85 -6.81 -17.79
CA LYS A 24 2.14 -6.16 -16.69
C LYS A 24 2.97 -5.03 -16.12
N ARG A 25 2.39 -3.83 -16.12
CA ARG A 25 2.97 -2.67 -15.46
C ARG A 25 2.61 -2.70 -13.98
N VAL A 26 3.57 -3.06 -13.14
CA VAL A 26 3.42 -3.06 -11.67
C VAL A 26 3.80 -1.69 -11.13
N ILE A 27 2.94 -1.14 -10.28
CA ILE A 27 3.17 0.12 -9.56
C ILE A 27 3.10 -0.20 -8.08
N ILE A 28 4.14 0.15 -7.34
CA ILE A 28 4.20 -0.07 -5.88
C ILE A 28 4.37 1.28 -5.21
N LEU A 29 3.48 1.61 -4.27
CA LEU A 29 3.56 2.86 -3.53
C LEU A 29 4.31 2.65 -2.24
N VAL A 30 5.19 3.59 -1.95
CA VAL A 30 5.94 3.65 -0.70
C VAL A 30 5.84 5.06 -0.15
N THR A 31 5.95 5.16 1.16
CA THR A 31 6.13 6.45 1.83
C THR A 31 7.62 6.67 2.04
N GLU A 32 8.16 7.72 1.44
CA GLU A 32 9.54 8.14 1.69
C GLU A 32 9.58 8.99 2.96
N LEU A 33 10.16 8.44 4.03
CA LEU A 33 10.14 9.06 5.35
C LEU A 33 10.99 10.31 5.43
N ASP A 34 12.07 10.41 4.66
CA ASP A 34 12.96 11.57 4.71
C ASP A 34 12.28 12.83 4.15
N THR A 35 11.38 12.65 3.17
CA THR A 35 10.65 13.76 2.53
C THR A 35 9.20 13.85 2.96
N GLY A 36 8.66 12.80 3.61
CA GLY A 36 7.25 12.70 3.99
C GLY A 36 6.31 12.59 2.79
N ARG A 37 6.79 12.09 1.64
CA ARG A 37 6.04 12.07 0.38
C ARG A 37 5.76 10.65 -0.10
N GLU A 38 4.65 10.50 -0.82
CA GLU A 38 4.41 9.32 -1.64
C GLU A 38 5.46 9.23 -2.75
N ARG A 39 5.99 8.03 -2.97
CA ARG A 39 6.79 7.70 -4.14
C ARG A 39 6.17 6.50 -4.85
N GLN A 40 6.00 6.61 -6.17
CA GLN A 40 5.56 5.52 -7.01
C GLN A 40 6.77 4.81 -7.61
N LEU A 41 6.97 3.55 -7.25
CA LEU A 41 7.99 2.69 -7.85
C LEU A 41 7.40 2.05 -9.10
N THR A 42 8.00 2.35 -10.25
CA THR A 42 7.46 1.96 -11.56
C THR A 42 8.54 1.35 -12.45
N PRO A 43 8.19 0.51 -13.44
CA PRO A 43 9.18 0.00 -14.39
C PRO A 43 9.78 1.08 -15.29
N GLU A 44 9.15 2.26 -15.41
CA GLU A 44 9.68 3.38 -16.19
C GLU A 44 10.82 4.12 -15.47
N THR A 45 10.71 4.28 -14.15
CA THR A 45 11.67 5.03 -13.33
C THR A 45 12.64 4.12 -12.56
N ASP A 46 12.24 2.88 -12.30
CA ASP A 46 12.89 1.95 -11.37
C ASP A 46 13.05 0.55 -12.02
N ALA A 47 13.36 0.49 -13.31
CA ALA A 47 13.42 -0.75 -14.09
C ALA A 47 14.33 -1.83 -13.46
N GLU A 48 15.46 -1.42 -12.88
CA GLU A 48 16.46 -2.31 -12.26
C GLU A 48 16.15 -2.64 -10.79
N LEU A 49 15.13 -2.03 -10.19
CA LEU A 49 14.76 -2.27 -8.80
C LEU A 49 14.23 -3.69 -8.64
N PRO A 50 14.84 -4.54 -7.78
CA PRO A 50 14.31 -5.87 -7.52
C PRO A 50 12.90 -5.76 -6.93
N LEU A 51 11.94 -6.48 -7.52
CA LEU A 51 10.53 -6.46 -7.13
C LEU A 51 10.36 -6.75 -5.63
N ARG A 52 11.10 -7.72 -5.10
CA ARG A 52 11.04 -8.06 -3.67
C ARG A 52 11.45 -6.90 -2.76
N ILE A 53 12.38 -6.06 -3.22
CA ILE A 53 12.89 -4.91 -2.48
C ILE A 53 11.85 -3.81 -2.50
N ALA A 54 11.23 -3.54 -3.65
CA ALA A 54 10.08 -2.63 -3.76
C ALA A 54 8.91 -3.05 -2.84
N VAL A 55 8.55 -4.34 -2.85
CA VAL A 55 7.50 -4.88 -1.97
C VAL A 55 7.87 -4.75 -0.49
N ARG A 56 9.12 -5.05 -0.11
CA ARG A 56 9.58 -4.89 1.28
C ARG A 56 9.52 -3.44 1.76
N MET A 57 9.78 -2.46 0.90
CA MET A 57 9.60 -1.04 1.23
C MET A 57 8.12 -0.73 1.51
N SER A 58 7.23 -1.21 0.64
CA SER A 58 5.78 -0.93 0.68
C SER A 58 5.02 -1.60 1.82
N MET A 59 5.60 -2.58 2.51
CA MET A 59 4.95 -3.31 3.62
C MET A 59 5.52 -2.94 5.00
N GLY A 60 6.35 -1.90 5.09
CA GLY A 60 6.98 -1.48 6.34
C GLY A 60 6.02 -0.72 7.26
N VAL A 61 4.99 -1.36 7.80
CA VAL A 61 3.97 -0.71 8.65
C VAL A 61 4.64 -0.09 9.88
N PRO A 62 4.57 1.24 10.07
CA PRO A 62 5.20 1.90 11.21
C PRO A 62 4.71 1.36 12.55
N GLY A 63 5.62 1.20 13.51
CA GLY A 63 5.34 0.63 14.83
C GLY A 63 5.29 -0.90 14.88
N LEU A 64 5.15 -1.59 13.74
CA LEU A 64 5.18 -3.06 13.66
C LEU A 64 6.44 -3.59 12.99
N ILE A 65 6.88 -2.92 11.92
CA ILE A 65 7.98 -3.38 11.06
C ILE A 65 8.97 -2.23 10.89
N GLU A 66 10.26 -2.55 10.98
CA GLU A 66 11.32 -1.56 10.78
C GLU A 66 11.25 -0.95 9.37
N PRO A 67 11.32 0.39 9.25
CA PRO A 67 11.44 1.07 7.97
C PRO A 67 12.61 0.54 7.15
N PHE A 68 12.44 0.45 5.84
CA PHE A 68 13.44 -0.11 4.96
C PHE A 68 14.34 0.99 4.39
N ARG A 69 15.65 0.92 4.65
CA ARG A 69 16.62 1.83 4.05
C ARG A 69 17.06 1.31 2.68
N TYR A 70 16.96 2.16 1.65
CA TYR A 70 17.42 1.84 0.31
C TYR A 70 18.10 3.06 -0.32
N GLY A 71 19.35 2.90 -0.73
CA GLY A 71 20.18 4.02 -1.17
C GLY A 71 20.36 5.04 -0.05
N ARG A 72 19.97 6.29 -0.32
CA ARG A 72 20.04 7.40 0.65
C ARG A 72 18.73 7.66 1.40
N HIS A 73 17.71 6.86 1.13
CA HIS A 73 16.36 7.11 1.60
C HIS A 73 15.86 6.00 2.52
N VAL A 74 14.90 6.35 3.36
CA VAL A 74 14.20 5.45 4.27
C VAL A 74 12.73 5.38 3.86
N TYR A 75 12.23 4.17 3.70
CA TYR A 75 10.88 3.91 3.20
C TYR A 75 10.04 3.13 4.21
N CYS A 76 8.74 3.42 4.23
CA CYS A 76 7.77 2.64 4.99
C CYS A 76 6.51 2.40 4.15
N ASP A 77 5.51 1.75 4.78
CA ASP A 77 4.26 1.37 4.14
C ASP A 77 3.61 2.51 3.34
N GLY A 78 3.19 2.21 2.11
CA GLY A 78 2.58 3.18 1.21
C GLY A 78 1.25 3.73 1.72
N GLY A 79 0.55 2.97 2.56
CA GLY A 79 -0.71 3.37 3.19
C GLY A 79 -0.58 4.52 4.19
N MET A 80 0.63 4.93 4.56
CA MET A 80 0.85 6.14 5.35
C MET A 80 0.57 7.42 4.56
N CYS A 81 0.86 7.43 3.25
CA CYS A 81 0.54 8.56 2.37
C CYS A 81 -0.71 8.31 1.53
N ASN A 82 -0.89 7.07 1.05
CA ASN A 82 -1.97 6.73 0.13
C ASN A 82 -2.37 5.26 0.27
N ASP A 83 -3.44 5.04 1.03
CA ASP A 83 -3.99 3.72 1.35
C ASP A 83 -4.92 3.17 0.27
N PHE A 84 -5.19 3.94 -0.80
CA PHE A 84 -6.00 3.53 -1.94
C PHE A 84 -5.62 4.30 -3.23
N PRO A 85 -4.57 3.87 -3.94
CA PRO A 85 -3.85 4.66 -4.94
C PRO A 85 -4.52 4.67 -6.33
N MET A 86 -5.79 5.09 -6.40
CA MET A 86 -6.53 5.13 -7.66
C MET A 86 -5.88 6.03 -8.71
N ASN A 87 -5.29 7.14 -8.27
CA ASN A 87 -4.64 8.13 -9.14
C ASN A 87 -3.32 7.65 -9.74
N ALA A 88 -2.76 6.53 -9.25
CA ALA A 88 -1.54 5.94 -9.83
C ALA A 88 -1.84 5.15 -11.12
N LEU A 89 -3.10 4.77 -11.35
CA LEU A 89 -3.53 4.02 -12.53
C LEU A 89 -3.92 4.96 -13.68
N PRO A 90 -3.75 4.57 -14.95
CA PRO A 90 -4.23 5.34 -16.11
C PRO A 90 -5.75 5.59 -16.08
N ASP A 91 -6.19 6.77 -16.53
CA ASP A 91 -7.60 7.22 -16.55
C ASP A 91 -8.44 6.66 -17.70
N ASP A 92 -7.82 5.96 -18.64
CA ASP A 92 -8.39 5.56 -19.93
C ASP A 92 -8.99 4.13 -19.94
N GLY A 93 -9.26 3.53 -18.78
CA GLY A 93 -9.71 2.14 -18.72
C GLY A 93 -10.56 1.77 -17.50
N HIS A 94 -11.04 0.52 -17.52
CA HIS A 94 -11.75 -0.06 -16.39
C HIS A 94 -10.77 -0.38 -15.25
N ARG A 95 -11.18 -0.03 -14.02
CA ARG A 95 -10.39 -0.22 -12.81
C ARG A 95 -11.17 -1.07 -11.81
N LEU A 96 -10.50 -2.03 -11.19
CA LEU A 96 -11.02 -2.81 -10.07
C LEU A 96 -10.14 -2.52 -8.84
N GLY A 97 -10.74 -1.94 -7.81
CA GLY A 97 -10.08 -1.69 -6.54
C GLY A 97 -10.55 -2.67 -5.48
N LEU A 98 -9.61 -3.20 -4.70
CA LEU A 98 -9.89 -4.02 -3.53
C LEU A 98 -9.31 -3.32 -2.29
N MET A 99 -10.17 -3.03 -1.32
CA MET A 99 -9.79 -2.38 -0.07
C MET A 99 -10.16 -3.30 1.09
N VAL A 100 -9.16 -3.71 1.86
CA VAL A 100 -9.35 -4.60 3.02
C VAL A 100 -9.16 -3.76 4.28
N ARG A 101 -10.15 -3.77 5.17
CA ARG A 101 -10.12 -3.04 6.44
C ARG A 101 -10.53 -3.97 7.59
N PRO A 102 -9.93 -3.81 8.78
CA PRO A 102 -10.46 -4.44 9.99
C PRO A 102 -11.92 -4.03 10.20
N ARG A 103 -12.74 -4.92 10.78
CA ARG A 103 -14.15 -4.62 11.11
C ARG A 103 -14.28 -3.29 11.88
N ASP A 104 -13.39 -3.09 12.85
CA ASP A 104 -13.48 -1.97 13.78
C ASP A 104 -12.82 -0.68 13.24
N TRP A 105 -12.26 -0.69 12.02
CA TRP A 105 -11.60 0.48 11.41
C TRP A 105 -12.53 1.71 11.35
N TYR A 106 -13.82 1.51 11.06
CA TYR A 106 -14.81 2.58 11.05
C TYR A 106 -14.98 3.24 12.43
N MET A 107 -14.85 2.47 13.52
CA MET A 107 -15.03 2.99 14.88
C MET A 107 -13.89 3.93 15.28
N TYR A 108 -12.66 3.65 14.82
CA TYR A 108 -11.49 4.49 15.10
C TYR A 108 -11.49 5.78 14.26
N ASN A 109 -11.89 5.70 12.98
CA ASN A 109 -11.84 6.88 12.09
C ASN A 109 -13.11 7.75 12.11
N PHE A 110 -14.26 7.21 12.52
CA PHE A 110 -15.53 7.96 12.67
C PHE A 110 -15.99 8.09 14.12
N GLY A 111 -15.16 7.74 15.11
CA GLY A 111 -15.53 7.75 16.54
C GLY A 111 -15.97 9.11 17.08
N SER A 112 -15.60 10.22 16.42
CA SER A 112 -16.13 11.56 16.71
C SER A 112 -17.57 11.75 16.22
N LEU A 113 -17.97 11.16 15.09
CA LEU A 113 -19.34 11.17 14.57
C LEU A 113 -20.29 10.27 15.39
N HIS A 114 -19.79 9.13 15.88
CA HIS A 114 -20.57 8.23 16.73
C HIS A 114 -20.83 8.79 18.14
N ARG A 115 -19.98 9.71 18.62
CA ARG A 115 -20.20 10.47 19.86
C ARG A 115 -21.24 11.58 19.68
N LEU A 116 -21.29 12.21 18.51
CA LEU A 116 -22.28 13.24 18.17
C LEU A 116 -23.71 12.68 18.06
N THR A 117 -23.89 11.47 17.52
CA THR A 117 -25.23 10.86 17.41
C THR A 117 -25.78 10.30 18.72
N ARG A 118 -24.94 10.06 19.73
CA ARG A 118 -25.38 9.63 21.07
C ARG A 118 -25.52 10.77 22.08
N GLY A 119 -25.02 11.98 21.77
CA GLY A 119 -25.13 13.15 22.64
C GLY A 119 -26.47 13.90 22.58
N VAL A 120 -27.41 13.49 21.73
CA VAL A 120 -28.68 14.20 21.53
C VAL A 120 -29.82 13.66 22.42
N ASN A 121 -29.64 12.55 23.13
CA ASN A 121 -30.73 11.90 23.87
C ASN A 121 -30.64 11.90 25.41
N THR A 122 -29.74 12.67 26.04
CA THR A 122 -29.63 12.70 27.53
C THR A 122 -30.19 13.95 28.21
N HIS A 123 -30.92 14.83 27.51
CA HIS A 123 -31.54 16.01 28.14
C HIS A 123 -33.06 16.16 27.92
N ALA A 124 -33.78 15.10 27.54
CA ALA A 124 -35.23 15.13 27.35
C ALA A 124 -36.02 14.24 28.32
N ALA A 125 -35.48 13.95 29.51
CA ALA A 125 -36.13 13.09 30.49
C ALA A 125 -36.00 13.59 31.94
N GLU A 126 -35.93 14.90 32.17
CA GLU A 126 -36.18 15.51 33.49
C GLU A 126 -36.82 16.89 33.28
N ALA A 127 -38.16 16.92 33.16
CA ALA A 127 -39.03 18.06 33.40
C ALA A 127 -40.47 17.56 33.60
#